data_AF-A0A2V8QV21-F1
#
_entry.id   AF-A0A2V8QV21-F1
#
_cell.length_a   1.000
_cell.length_b   1.000
_cell.length_c   1.000
_cell.angle_alpha   90.00
_cell.angle_beta   90.00
_cell.angle_gamma   90.00
#
_symmetry.space_group_name_H-M   'P 1'
#
loop_
_entity.id
_entity.type
_entity.pdbx_description
1 polymer ?
#
loop_
_entity_poly.entity_id
_entity_poly.type
_entity_poly.pdbx_seq_one_letter_code
_entity_poly.pdbx_strand_id
1 'polypeptide(L)'
;DFAETELNLLGYRLLQMKKVAEAIEIFKLNVEAYPGGFNAYDSLGEAYKIHGDKDLAIANYKKSLELNPKNTNATTQLASLTGDQKDVKVDPKIYASYAGDYELAPGFIITITNEDRKLMGQPTGQSKAELFPSSETDFFLKVVEARITFVKDEQGKVTELILSQNGRKMPAKKIR
;
A
#
# COMPACT_ATOMS: atom_id res chain seq x y z
N ASP A 1 13.00 26.83 -20.14
CA ASP A 1 12.04 25.88 -19.57
C ASP A 1 11.95 24.66 -20.47
N PHE A 2 12.04 23.46 -19.88
CA PHE A 2 11.89 22.19 -20.60
C PHE A 2 10.40 21.87 -20.71
N ALA A 3 9.94 21.37 -21.86
CA ALA A 3 8.56 20.91 -22.02
C ALA A 3 8.30 19.62 -21.21
N GLU A 4 7.04 19.38 -20.82
CA GLU A 4 6.61 18.14 -20.11
C GLU A 4 7.10 16.88 -20.84
N THR A 5 6.95 16.86 -22.17
CA THR A 5 7.37 15.75 -23.04
C THR A 5 8.88 15.55 -23.04
N GLU A 6 9.68 16.63 -22.97
CA GLU A 6 11.15 16.53 -22.97
C GLU A 6 11.67 15.93 -21.68
N LEU A 7 11.13 16.38 -20.53
CA LEU A 7 11.42 15.79 -19.22
C LEU A 7 11.00 14.32 -19.19
N ASN A 8 9.83 14.00 -19.75
CA ASN A 8 9.35 12.62 -19.83
C ASN A 8 10.29 11.71 -20.63
N LEU A 9 10.68 12.16 -21.83
CA LEU A 9 11.62 11.42 -22.70
C LEU A 9 12.98 11.20 -22.02
N LEU A 10 13.48 12.21 -21.30
CA LEU A 10 14.73 12.10 -20.55
C LEU A 10 14.62 11.06 -19.42
N GLY A 11 13.53 11.09 -18.65
CA GLY A 11 13.27 10.12 -17.59
C GLY A 11 13.24 8.68 -18.13
N TYR A 12 12.53 8.44 -19.24
CA TYR A 12 12.50 7.12 -19.87
C TYR A 12 13.86 6.68 -20.44
N ARG A 13 14.67 7.59 -20.98
CA ARG A 13 16.04 7.28 -21.40
C ARG A 13 16.89 6.82 -20.22
N LEU A 14 16.76 7.46 -19.06
CA LEU A 14 17.46 7.06 -17.84
C LEU A 14 17.00 5.68 -17.35
N LEU A 15 15.70 5.37 -17.41
CA LEU A 15 15.19 4.03 -17.12
C LEU A 15 15.80 2.97 -18.04
N GLN A 16 15.89 3.24 -19.35
CA GLN A 16 16.54 2.33 -20.31
C GLN A 16 18.02 2.09 -19.98
N MET A 17 18.70 3.11 -19.44
CA MET A 17 20.08 3.02 -18.96
C MET A 17 20.20 2.38 -17.57
N LYS A 18 19.10 1.88 -16.98
CA LYS A 18 19.00 1.34 -15.62
C LYS A 18 19.36 2.36 -14.51
N LYS A 19 19.36 3.65 -14.84
CA LYS A 19 19.58 4.78 -13.93
C LYS A 19 18.27 5.18 -13.27
N VAL A 20 17.74 4.26 -12.46
CA VAL A 20 16.37 4.37 -11.92
C VAL A 20 16.23 5.56 -10.96
N ALA A 21 17.23 5.79 -10.10
CA ALA A 21 17.21 6.90 -9.15
C ALA A 21 17.21 8.26 -9.87
N GLU A 22 18.06 8.41 -10.89
CA GLU A 22 18.10 9.64 -11.67
C GLU A 22 16.82 9.84 -12.49
N ALA A 23 16.23 8.77 -13.02
CA ALA A 23 14.95 8.85 -13.70
C ALA A 23 13.83 9.38 -12.77
N ILE A 24 13.80 8.91 -11.51
CA ILE A 24 12.85 9.38 -10.50
C ILE A 24 13.00 10.89 -10.30
N GLU A 25 14.22 11.42 -10.17
CA GLU A 25 14.43 12.86 -9.99
C GLU A 25 13.96 13.69 -11.20
N ILE A 26 14.17 13.18 -12.43
CA ILE A 26 13.64 13.83 -13.63
C ILE A 26 12.11 13.82 -13.67
N PHE A 27 11.47 12.71 -13.31
CA PHE A 27 10.01 12.64 -13.27
C PHE A 27 9.41 13.47 -12.14
N LYS A 28 10.08 13.59 -10.98
CA LYS A 28 9.69 14.53 -9.91
C LYS A 28 9.73 15.97 -10.40
N LEU A 29 10.81 16.38 -11.07
CA LEU A 29 10.91 17.71 -11.69
C LEU A 29 9.78 17.94 -12.71
N ASN A 30 9.42 16.90 -13.47
CA ASN A 30 8.31 16.98 -14.43
C ASN A 30 6.97 17.26 -13.71
N VAL A 31 6.68 16.52 -12.65
CA VAL A 31 5.47 16.72 -11.83
C VAL A 31 5.44 18.12 -11.19
N GLU A 32 6.60 18.63 -10.75
CA GLU A 32 6.71 19.98 -10.16
C GLU A 32 6.45 21.08 -11.20
N ALA A 33 7.02 20.95 -12.40
CA ALA A 33 6.82 21.91 -13.48
C ALA A 33 5.40 21.83 -14.10
N TYR A 34 4.80 20.64 -14.08
CA TYR A 34 3.52 20.33 -14.73
C TYR A 34 2.55 19.59 -13.79
N PRO A 35 2.05 20.24 -12.73
CA PRO A 35 1.24 19.58 -11.71
C PRO A 35 -0.14 19.08 -12.19
N GLY A 36 -0.57 19.48 -13.39
CA GLY A 36 -1.77 18.98 -14.07
C GLY A 36 -1.51 17.89 -15.13
N GLY A 37 -0.26 17.55 -15.40
CA GLY A 37 0.13 16.56 -16.40
C GLY A 37 -0.04 15.14 -15.89
N PHE A 38 -1.16 14.48 -16.21
CA PHE A 38 -1.42 13.11 -15.74
C PHE A 38 -0.34 12.11 -16.18
N ASN A 39 0.30 12.34 -17.34
CA ASN A 39 1.40 11.52 -17.86
C ASN A 39 2.64 11.60 -16.96
N ALA A 40 3.00 12.79 -16.45
CA ALA A 40 4.13 12.95 -15.55
C ALA A 40 3.98 12.12 -14.26
N TYR A 41 2.77 12.08 -13.68
CA TYR A 41 2.47 11.21 -12.54
C TYR A 41 2.49 9.72 -12.91
N ASP A 42 1.96 9.32 -14.07
CA ASP A 42 2.01 7.93 -14.54
C ASP A 42 3.46 7.43 -14.66
N SER A 43 4.32 8.22 -15.31
CA SER A 43 5.73 7.90 -15.52
C SER A 43 6.55 7.93 -14.21
N LEU A 44 6.25 8.86 -13.29
CA LEU A 44 6.84 8.83 -11.95
C LEU A 44 6.42 7.56 -11.18
N GLY A 45 5.15 7.17 -11.29
CA GLY A 45 4.63 5.94 -10.71
C GLY A 45 5.35 4.69 -11.24
N GLU A 46 5.62 4.66 -12.55
CA GLU A 46 6.39 3.59 -13.18
C GLU A 46 7.83 3.52 -12.68
N ALA A 47 8.50 4.67 -12.56
CA ALA A 47 9.87 4.72 -12.05
C ALA A 47 9.98 4.21 -10.61
N TYR A 48 9.05 4.62 -9.73
CA TYR A 48 8.97 4.08 -8.37
C TYR A 48 8.69 2.58 -8.34
N LYS A 49 7.82 2.08 -9.24
CA LYS A 49 7.55 0.65 -9.36
C LYS A 49 8.82 -0.13 -9.71
N ILE A 50 9.60 0.37 -10.67
CA ILE A 50 10.87 -0.24 -11.08
C ILE A 50 11.90 -0.21 -9.94
N HIS A 51 11.90 0.85 -9.13
CA HIS A 51 12.78 0.96 -7.96
C HIS A 51 12.39 0.00 -6.82
N GLY A 52 11.12 -0.40 -6.75
CA GLY A 52 10.56 -1.23 -5.68
C GLY A 52 9.73 -0.44 -4.65
N ASP A 53 9.61 0.88 -4.82
CA ASP A 53 8.81 1.78 -3.97
C ASP A 53 7.32 1.70 -4.32
N LYS A 54 6.75 0.54 -4.07
CA LYS A 54 5.38 0.17 -4.45
C LYS A 54 4.32 1.17 -3.97
N ASP A 55 4.47 1.71 -2.77
CA ASP A 55 3.49 2.65 -2.22
C ASP A 55 3.56 4.02 -2.92
N LEU A 56 4.78 4.50 -3.26
CA LEU A 56 4.95 5.72 -4.05
C LEU A 56 4.45 5.53 -5.48
N ALA A 57 4.65 4.34 -6.07
CA ALA A 57 4.08 3.99 -7.36
C ALA A 57 2.56 4.10 -7.34
N ILE A 58 1.91 3.48 -6.35
CA ILE A 58 0.45 3.50 -6.17
C ILE A 58 -0.07 4.94 -6.02
N ALA A 59 0.58 5.76 -5.17
CA ALA A 59 0.16 7.14 -4.95
C ALA A 59 0.17 7.96 -6.26
N ASN A 60 1.22 7.81 -7.07
CA ASN A 60 1.37 8.53 -8.33
C ASN A 60 0.38 8.05 -9.42
N TYR A 61 0.16 6.74 -9.55
CA TYR A 61 -0.87 6.25 -10.48
C TYR A 61 -2.28 6.71 -10.10
N LYS A 62 -2.60 6.79 -8.79
CA LYS A 62 -3.87 7.38 -8.34
C LYS A 62 -3.98 8.85 -8.72
N LYS A 63 -2.91 9.61 -8.51
CA LYS A 63 -2.91 11.02 -8.91
C LYS A 63 -3.08 11.21 -10.42
N SER A 64 -2.47 10.34 -11.22
CA SER A 64 -2.70 10.30 -12.66
C SER A 64 -4.18 10.07 -13.00
N LEU A 65 -4.86 9.14 -12.31
CA LEU A 65 -6.29 8.87 -12.51
C LEU A 65 -7.21 9.98 -12.01
N GLU A 66 -6.84 10.69 -10.94
CA GLU A 66 -7.57 11.89 -10.50
C GLU A 66 -7.58 12.97 -11.59
N LEU A 67 -6.44 13.17 -12.27
CA LEU A 67 -6.29 14.15 -13.35
C LEU A 67 -6.90 13.66 -14.66
N ASN A 68 -6.81 12.36 -14.94
CA ASN A 68 -7.38 11.73 -16.12
C ASN A 68 -7.94 10.34 -15.80
N PRO A 69 -9.25 10.22 -15.51
CA PRO A 69 -9.90 8.95 -15.21
C PRO A 69 -9.85 7.91 -16.34
N LYS A 70 -9.46 8.32 -17.57
CA LYS A 70 -9.33 7.43 -18.73
C LYS A 70 -7.90 6.88 -18.92
N ASN A 71 -6.96 7.16 -18.01
CA ASN A 71 -5.62 6.57 -18.09
C ASN A 71 -5.67 5.06 -17.78
N THR A 72 -5.74 4.27 -18.84
CA THR A 72 -5.82 2.80 -18.74
C THR A 72 -4.53 2.19 -18.20
N ASN A 73 -3.36 2.77 -18.49
CA ASN A 73 -2.09 2.31 -17.96
C ASN A 73 -2.07 2.41 -16.43
N ALA A 74 -2.37 3.58 -15.87
CA ALA A 74 -2.45 3.76 -14.42
C ALA A 74 -3.43 2.78 -13.76
N THR A 75 -4.57 2.49 -14.40
CA THR A 75 -5.53 1.49 -13.91
C THR A 75 -4.92 0.09 -13.87
N THR A 76 -4.29 -0.34 -14.96
CA THR A 76 -3.64 -1.65 -15.05
C THR A 76 -2.49 -1.79 -14.06
N GLN A 77 -1.66 -0.75 -13.94
CA GLN A 77 -0.52 -0.76 -13.01
C GLN A 77 -0.98 -0.77 -11.56
N LEU A 78 -2.03 -0.02 -11.22
CA LEU A 78 -2.65 -0.11 -9.89
C LEU A 78 -3.17 -1.51 -9.64
N ALA A 79 -3.93 -2.13 -10.55
CA ALA A 79 -4.42 -3.49 -10.35
C ALA A 79 -3.28 -4.50 -10.12
N SER A 80 -2.17 -4.37 -10.86
CA SER A 80 -0.97 -5.19 -10.67
C SER A 80 -0.26 -4.92 -9.34
N LEU A 81 -0.16 -3.65 -8.93
CA LEU A 81 0.53 -3.25 -7.70
C LEU A 81 -0.32 -3.52 -6.46
N THR A 82 -1.56 -3.08 -6.43
CA THR A 82 -2.45 -3.42 -5.32
C THR A 82 -2.72 -4.90 -5.24
N GLY A 83 -2.50 -5.61 -6.36
CA GLY A 83 -2.40 -7.04 -6.52
C GLY A 83 -3.63 -7.71 -5.96
N ASP A 84 -4.65 -7.91 -6.81
CA ASP A 84 -5.81 -8.75 -6.51
C ASP A 84 -6.07 -8.87 -5.00
N GLN A 85 -6.60 -7.81 -4.39
CA GLN A 85 -7.23 -7.88 -3.07
C GLN A 85 -8.53 -8.69 -3.22
N LYS A 86 -8.38 -9.92 -3.70
CA LYS A 86 -9.41 -10.92 -3.77
C LYS A 86 -9.48 -11.50 -2.38
N ASP A 87 -10.70 -11.52 -1.88
CA ASP A 87 -11.07 -12.25 -0.68
C ASP A 87 -10.62 -13.70 -0.86
N VAL A 88 -9.47 -14.05 -0.28
CA VAL A 88 -8.97 -15.43 -0.31
C VAL A 88 -9.73 -16.18 0.76
N LYS A 89 -10.35 -17.31 0.40
CA LYS A 89 -10.97 -18.18 1.40
C LYS A 89 -9.89 -18.75 2.32
N VAL A 90 -9.76 -18.15 3.49
CA VAL A 90 -8.92 -18.62 4.60
C VAL A 90 -9.82 -19.34 5.60
N ASP A 91 -9.35 -20.45 6.18
CA ASP A 91 -10.11 -21.19 7.19
C ASP A 91 -10.34 -20.30 8.42
N PRO A 92 -11.59 -19.91 8.75
CA PRO A 92 -11.86 -19.01 9.86
C PRO A 92 -11.44 -19.55 11.23
N LYS A 93 -11.10 -20.84 11.34
CA LYS A 93 -10.53 -21.42 12.57
C LYS A 93 -9.25 -20.72 13.02
N ILE A 94 -8.49 -20.14 12.08
CA ILE A 94 -7.25 -19.45 12.45
C ILE A 94 -7.50 -18.07 13.07
N TYR A 95 -8.68 -17.46 12.85
CA TYR A 95 -8.98 -16.09 13.26
C TYR A 95 -8.98 -15.90 14.77
N ALA A 96 -9.37 -16.93 15.52
CA ALA A 96 -9.29 -16.90 16.98
C ALA A 96 -7.85 -16.68 17.48
N SER A 97 -6.83 -17.17 16.77
CA SER A 97 -5.42 -16.96 17.14
C SER A 97 -4.94 -15.52 16.96
N TYR A 98 -5.59 -14.77 16.05
CA TYR A 98 -5.28 -13.37 15.76
C TYR A 98 -5.98 -12.40 16.71
N ALA A 99 -7.06 -12.80 17.37
CA ALA A 99 -7.75 -11.95 18.34
C ALA A 99 -6.81 -11.54 19.49
N GLY A 100 -6.92 -10.28 19.91
CA GLY A 100 -6.08 -9.71 20.94
C GLY A 100 -5.91 -8.19 20.82
N ASP A 101 -5.19 -7.62 21.77
CA ASP A 101 -4.86 -6.19 21.77
C ASP A 101 -3.41 -6.00 21.30
N TYR A 102 -3.21 -5.10 20.34
CA TYR A 102 -1.91 -4.82 19.75
C TYR A 102 -1.54 -3.36 19.98
N GLU A 103 -0.47 -3.10 20.73
CA GLU A 103 -0.01 -1.76 21.06
C GLU A 103 0.97 -1.26 19.97
N LEU A 104 0.54 -0.22 19.24
CA LEU A 104 1.32 0.41 18.16
C LEU A 104 2.21 1.54 18.70
N ALA A 105 1.70 2.26 19.71
CA ALA A 105 2.36 3.33 20.43
C ALA A 105 1.74 3.41 21.84
N PRO A 106 2.40 4.06 22.83
CA PRO A 106 1.87 4.14 24.20
C PRO A 106 0.43 4.65 24.24
N GLY A 107 -0.50 3.79 24.66
CA GLY A 107 -1.94 4.11 24.76
C GLY A 107 -2.70 4.13 23.43
N PHE A 108 -2.05 3.79 22.30
CA PHE A 108 -2.71 3.58 21.01
C PHE A 108 -2.74 2.09 20.67
N ILE A 109 -3.90 1.48 20.90
CA ILE A 109 -4.13 0.05 20.75
C ILE A 109 -5.00 -0.19 19.52
N ILE A 110 -4.66 -1.24 18.77
CA ILE A 110 -5.52 -1.86 17.75
C ILE A 110 -6.06 -3.15 18.34
N THR A 111 -7.36 -3.17 18.64
CA THR A 111 -8.04 -4.38 19.10
C THR A 111 -8.51 -5.19 17.90
N ILE A 112 -8.11 -6.47 17.88
CA ILE A 112 -8.55 -7.44 16.87
C ILE A 112 -9.56 -8.39 17.51
N THR A 113 -10.74 -8.50 16.91
CA THR A 113 -11.79 -9.43 17.35
C THR A 113 -12.16 -10.40 16.22
N ASN A 114 -12.62 -11.60 16.61
CA ASN A 114 -13.23 -12.57 15.70
C ASN A 114 -14.75 -12.56 15.92
N GLU A 115 -15.50 -11.99 14.98
CA GLU A 115 -16.95 -11.82 15.05
C GLU A 115 -17.57 -12.50 13.83
N ASP A 116 -18.50 -13.45 14.05
CA ASP A 116 -19.19 -14.16 12.97
C ASP A 116 -18.28 -14.75 11.86
N ARG A 117 -17.11 -15.26 12.26
CA ARG A 117 -16.06 -15.79 11.36
C ARG A 117 -15.41 -14.72 10.49
N LYS A 118 -15.39 -13.47 10.96
CA LYS A 118 -14.69 -12.33 10.35
C LYS A 118 -13.72 -11.74 11.36
N LEU A 119 -12.59 -11.27 10.88
CA LEU A 119 -11.71 -10.45 11.69
C LEU A 119 -12.15 -9.00 11.61
N MET A 120 -12.22 -8.36 12.76
CA MET A 120 -12.51 -6.94 12.88
C MET A 120 -11.34 -6.25 13.55
N GLY A 121 -10.94 -5.10 13.02
CA GLY A 121 -9.93 -4.23 13.62
C GLY A 121 -10.58 -2.96 14.16
N GLN A 122 -10.21 -2.58 15.38
CA GLN A 122 -10.68 -1.36 16.03
C GLN A 122 -9.51 -0.63 16.69
N PRO A 123 -8.92 0.37 16.00
CA PRO A 123 -7.98 1.30 16.63
C PRO A 123 -8.65 2.17 17.70
N THR A 124 -7.86 2.57 18.70
CA THR A 124 -8.31 3.45 19.78
C THR A 124 -8.89 4.75 19.22
N GLY A 125 -10.13 5.08 19.60
CA GLY A 125 -10.83 6.28 19.13
C GLY A 125 -11.39 6.21 17.70
N GLN A 126 -11.32 5.04 17.04
CA GLN A 126 -11.84 4.85 15.68
C GLN A 126 -12.98 3.81 15.63
N SER A 127 -13.81 3.91 14.60
CA SER A 127 -14.82 2.90 14.29
C SER A 127 -14.18 1.58 13.88
N LYS A 128 -14.84 0.49 14.24
CA LYS A 128 -14.44 -0.86 13.85
C LYS A 128 -14.63 -1.08 12.35
N ALA A 129 -13.71 -1.83 11.73
CA ALA A 129 -13.77 -2.20 10.32
C ALA A 129 -13.39 -3.68 10.10
N GLU A 130 -13.97 -4.30 9.07
CA GLU A 130 -13.67 -5.68 8.69
C GLU A 130 -12.29 -5.79 8.03
N LEU A 131 -11.53 -6.82 8.42
CA LEU A 131 -10.26 -7.20 7.85
C LEU A 131 -10.47 -8.37 6.89
N PHE A 132 -10.28 -8.10 5.60
CA PHE A 132 -10.46 -9.10 4.55
C PHE A 132 -9.17 -9.89 4.33
N PRO A 133 -9.23 -11.23 4.28
CA PRO A 133 -8.04 -12.06 4.06
C PRO A 133 -7.50 -11.90 2.65
N SER A 134 -6.18 -11.76 2.55
CA SER A 134 -5.41 -11.88 1.30
C SER A 134 -4.41 -13.05 1.34
N SER A 135 -4.06 -13.52 2.53
CA SER A 135 -3.33 -14.76 2.81
C SER A 135 -3.73 -15.27 4.21
N GLU A 136 -3.11 -16.34 4.70
CA GLU A 136 -3.32 -16.77 6.09
C GLU A 136 -2.94 -15.70 7.12
N THR A 137 -1.96 -14.84 6.84
CA THR A 137 -1.42 -13.84 7.76
C THR A 137 -1.65 -12.40 7.33
N ASP A 138 -1.96 -12.18 6.04
CA ASP A 138 -2.11 -10.85 5.46
C ASP A 138 -3.58 -10.51 5.22
N PHE A 139 -3.98 -9.36 5.73
CA PHE A 139 -5.32 -8.84 5.67
C PHE A 139 -5.31 -7.40 5.15
N PHE A 140 -6.43 -6.98 4.59
CA PHE A 140 -6.60 -5.61 4.10
C PHE A 140 -7.94 -5.02 4.52
N LEU A 141 -8.01 -3.69 4.54
CA LEU A 141 -9.24 -2.95 4.75
C LEU A 141 -9.75 -2.41 3.42
N LYS A 142 -11.07 -2.46 3.21
CA LYS A 142 -11.72 -1.84 2.03
C LYS A 142 -12.07 -0.37 2.25
N VAL A 143 -12.21 0.02 3.52
CA VAL A 143 -12.61 1.39 3.92
C VAL A 143 -11.43 2.37 3.97
N VAL A 144 -10.21 1.84 4.12
CA VAL A 144 -8.96 2.61 4.15
C VAL A 144 -7.87 1.81 3.47
N GLU A 145 -6.91 2.48 2.85
CA GLU A 145 -5.78 1.85 2.16
C GLU A 145 -4.72 1.37 3.15
N ALA A 146 -5.08 0.40 3.97
CA ALA A 146 -4.20 -0.19 4.97
C ALA A 146 -4.18 -1.71 4.84
N ARG A 147 -3.02 -2.27 5.19
CA ARG A 147 -2.80 -3.72 5.31
C ARG A 147 -2.34 -4.06 6.71
N ILE A 148 -2.73 -5.25 7.15
CA ILE A 148 -2.33 -5.85 8.41
C ILE A 148 -1.64 -7.17 8.09
N THR A 149 -0.43 -7.36 8.63
CA THR A 149 0.28 -8.65 8.56
C THR A 149 0.50 -9.16 9.97
N PHE A 150 -0.03 -10.35 10.29
CA PHE A 150 0.23 -11.03 11.56
C PHE A 150 1.57 -11.74 11.52
N VAL A 151 2.42 -11.49 12.51
CA VAL A 151 3.72 -12.15 12.69
C VAL A 151 3.56 -13.26 13.73
N LYS A 152 4.04 -14.45 13.38
CA LYS A 152 4.07 -15.62 14.25
C LYS A 152 5.51 -15.90 14.68
N ASP A 153 5.70 -16.39 15.90
CA ASP A 153 6.97 -16.94 16.37
C ASP A 153 7.23 -18.36 15.80
N GLU A 154 8.36 -18.97 16.20
CA GLU A 154 8.75 -20.32 15.78
C GLU A 154 7.75 -21.41 16.22
N GLN A 155 6.91 -21.13 17.22
CA GLN A 155 5.86 -22.05 17.68
C GLN A 155 4.52 -21.79 16.99
N GLY A 156 4.47 -20.84 16.04
CA GLY A 156 3.25 -20.46 15.33
C GLY A 156 2.32 -19.54 16.11
N LYS A 157 2.74 -19.04 17.28
CA LYS A 157 1.95 -18.12 18.10
C LYS A 157 2.10 -16.69 17.57
N VAL A 158 0.98 -15.98 17.46
CA VAL A 158 0.95 -14.60 17.00
C VAL A 158 1.52 -13.69 18.08
N THR A 159 2.59 -12.96 17.74
CA THR A 159 3.31 -12.08 18.66
C THR A 159 3.15 -10.61 18.30
N GLU A 160 2.97 -10.31 17.01
CA GLU A 160 2.90 -8.94 16.51
C GLU A 160 1.92 -8.81 15.34
N LEU A 161 1.51 -7.57 15.11
CA LEU A 161 0.80 -7.12 13.92
C LEU A 161 1.62 -6.01 13.28
N ILE A 162 1.77 -6.01 11.96
CA ILE A 162 2.40 -4.92 11.22
C ILE A 162 1.31 -4.16 10.48
N LEU A 163 1.08 -2.89 10.83
CA LEU A 163 0.22 -1.97 10.09
C LEU A 163 1.03 -1.35 8.96
N SER A 164 0.63 -1.61 7.71
CA SER A 164 1.21 -0.97 6.52
C SER A 164 0.23 0.05 5.97
N GLN A 165 0.57 1.33 6.05
CA GLN A 165 -0.25 2.44 5.56
C GLN A 165 0.62 3.63 5.14
N ASN A 166 0.29 4.28 4.03
CA ASN A 166 0.98 5.48 3.53
C ASN A 166 2.51 5.31 3.41
N GLY A 167 2.98 4.16 2.91
CA GLY A 167 4.43 3.90 2.79
C GLY A 167 5.14 3.50 4.08
N ARG A 168 4.43 3.48 5.22
CA ARG A 168 5.01 3.16 6.52
C ARG A 168 4.59 1.78 6.97
N LYS A 169 5.54 1.02 7.50
CA LYS A 169 5.31 -0.21 8.25
C LYS A 169 5.49 0.09 9.73
N MET A 170 4.45 -0.13 10.51
CA MET A 170 4.41 0.20 11.93
C MET A 170 4.09 -1.09 12.70
N PRO A 171 5.08 -1.69 13.39
CA PRO A 171 4.86 -2.90 14.19
C PRO A 171 4.07 -2.56 15.46
N ALA A 172 3.14 -3.43 15.83
CA ALA A 172 2.34 -3.37 17.03
C ALA A 172 2.47 -4.69 17.79
N LYS A 173 2.94 -4.62 19.04
CA LYS A 173 3.16 -5.82 19.86
C LYS A 173 1.84 -6.31 20.43
N LYS A 174 1.63 -7.62 20.40
CA LYS A 174 0.48 -8.24 21.08
C LYS A 174 0.69 -8.15 22.59
N ILE A 175 -0.25 -7.50 23.28
CA ILE A 175 -0.20 -7.30 24.74
C ILE A 175 -1.29 -8.11 25.48
N ARG A 176 -2.30 -8.61 24.76
CA ARG A 176 -3.39 -9.42 25.31
C ARG A 176 -3.90 -10.41 24.27
#